data_AF-A0A293LJS4-F1
#
_entry.id   AF-A0A293LJS4-F1
#
_cell.length_a   1.000
_cell.length_b   1.000
_cell.length_c   1.000
_cell.angle_alpha   90.00
_cell.angle_beta   90.00
_cell.angle_gamma   90.00
#
_symmetry.space_group_name_H-M   'P 1'
#
loop_
_entity.id
_entity.type
_entity.pdbx_description
1 polymer ?
#
loop_
_entity_poly.entity_id
_entity_poly.type
_entity_poly.pdbx_seq_one_letter_code
_entity_poly.pdbx_strand_id
1 'polypeptide(L)'
;MLFQRFAQGTLATLVCAASKTRARWCTMATSVACNGDETRGTENTFEKGTTEFCFSSHLSLEAIRQRQADFSRQRNWDQYHSPRNVLLAMVGEVGEVAECFQWKGEVKKGLLGWTEEERIHLGEELSDVLVYLIRLADRCEIDLPAAVLRKIELNGKKYPASKVYGKNNKYTDYETLEHK
;
A
#
# COMPACT_ATOMS: atom_id res chain seq x y z
N MET A 1 -26.08 8.40 -11.02
CA MET A 1 -26.77 7.19 -11.53
C MET A 1 -25.95 6.52 -12.63
N LEU A 2 -24.82 5.86 -12.28
CA LEU A 2 -24.09 4.96 -13.19
C LEU A 2 -22.98 4.25 -12.40
N PHE A 3 -23.35 3.46 -11.38
CA PHE A 3 -22.57 2.35 -10.80
C PHE A 3 -23.44 1.59 -9.79
N GLN A 4 -24.71 1.36 -10.16
CA GLN A 4 -25.66 0.62 -9.33
C GLN A 4 -26.50 -0.21 -10.29
N ARG A 5 -26.37 -1.54 -10.17
CA ARG A 5 -26.98 -2.63 -10.99
C ARG A 5 -26.04 -3.29 -12.00
N PHE A 6 -25.25 -4.25 -11.53
CA PHE A 6 -25.07 -5.53 -12.21
C PHE A 6 -24.81 -6.62 -11.15
N ALA A 7 -25.38 -7.81 -11.39
CA ALA A 7 -25.28 -9.05 -10.61
C ALA A 7 -26.21 -9.21 -9.39
N GLN A 8 -27.49 -9.54 -9.66
CA GLN A 8 -28.26 -10.46 -8.84
C GLN A 8 -27.72 -11.88 -9.08
N GLY A 9 -27.33 -12.59 -8.02
CA GLY A 9 -26.91 -13.99 -8.10
C GLY A 9 -25.86 -14.37 -7.04
N THR A 10 -26.36 -14.82 -5.87
CA THR A 10 -25.78 -15.81 -4.92
C THR A 10 -24.29 -15.84 -4.53
N LEU A 11 -23.41 -14.93 -4.97
CA LEU A 11 -22.00 -14.87 -4.55
C LEU A 11 -21.60 -13.59 -3.79
N ALA A 12 -22.46 -12.57 -3.74
CA ALA A 12 -22.16 -11.31 -3.07
C ALA A 12 -22.16 -11.39 -1.52
N THR A 13 -22.70 -12.45 -0.94
CA THR A 13 -22.82 -12.59 0.52
C THR A 13 -21.52 -13.05 1.19
N LEU A 14 -20.58 -13.68 0.46
CA LEU A 14 -19.31 -14.12 1.05
C LEU A 14 -18.23 -13.03 1.10
N VAL A 15 -18.24 -12.08 0.17
CA VAL A 15 -17.22 -11.01 0.13
C VAL A 15 -17.59 -9.88 1.11
N CYS A 16 -18.89 -9.56 1.28
CA CYS A 16 -19.34 -8.52 2.20
C CYS A 16 -19.43 -8.98 3.67
N ALA A 17 -19.53 -10.30 3.93
CA ALA A 17 -19.57 -10.82 5.30
C ALA A 17 -18.18 -10.87 5.97
N ALA A 18 -17.09 -10.91 5.20
CA ALA A 18 -15.73 -10.89 5.76
C ALA A 18 -15.31 -9.48 6.22
N SER A 19 -15.67 -8.42 5.47
CA SER A 19 -15.35 -7.01 5.80
C SER A 19 -16.15 -6.46 7.00
N LYS A 20 -17.32 -7.04 7.31
CA LYS A 20 -18.17 -6.59 8.44
C LYS A 20 -17.84 -7.21 9.81
N THR A 21 -16.82 -8.04 9.91
CA THR A 21 -16.30 -8.51 11.21
C THR A 21 -15.12 -7.65 11.64
N ARG A 22 -15.38 -6.35 11.81
CA ARG A 22 -14.56 -5.41 12.58
C ARG A 22 -14.60 -5.87 14.05
N ALA A 23 -13.85 -6.91 14.37
CA ALA A 23 -13.78 -7.50 15.71
C ALA A 23 -12.31 -7.63 16.14
N ARG A 24 -11.89 -6.66 16.95
CA ARG A 24 -10.80 -6.77 17.94
C ARG A 24 -9.43 -7.21 17.41
N TRP A 25 -8.70 -6.25 16.85
CA TRP A 25 -7.24 -6.24 16.94
C TRP A 25 -6.82 -5.00 17.74
N CYS A 26 -7.26 -4.97 19.00
CA CYS A 26 -6.71 -4.08 20.00
C CYS A 26 -6.27 -4.97 21.18
N THR A 27 -5.06 -4.71 21.69
CA THR A 27 -4.38 -5.26 22.88
C THR A 27 -3.18 -6.18 22.57
N MET A 28 -2.01 -5.57 22.41
CA MET A 28 -0.82 -5.77 23.29
C MET A 28 0.38 -5.04 22.67
N ALA A 29 0.43 -3.72 22.84
CA ALA A 29 1.70 -3.02 22.88
C ALA A 29 2.09 -2.89 24.35
N THR A 30 2.94 -3.80 24.83
CA THR A 30 3.61 -3.65 26.11
C THR A 30 4.56 -2.44 26.01
N SER A 31 4.28 -1.46 26.87
CA SER A 31 5.15 -0.35 27.22
C SER A 31 6.58 -0.86 27.50
N VAL A 32 7.55 -0.38 26.72
CA VAL A 32 8.95 -0.33 27.15
C VAL A 32 9.26 1.12 27.43
N ALA A 33 9.18 1.47 28.71
CA ALA A 33 9.68 2.72 29.26
C ALA A 33 11.21 2.72 29.16
N CYS A 34 11.78 3.73 28.50
CA CYS A 34 13.20 4.04 28.66
C CYS A 34 13.33 5.09 29.78
N ASN A 35 14.00 4.70 30.86
CA ASN A 35 14.30 5.56 32.00
C ASN A 35 15.22 6.72 31.58
N GLY A 36 14.94 7.89 32.15
CA GLY A 36 15.79 9.08 32.05
C GLY A 36 17.02 9.00 32.97
N ASP A 37 18.03 9.77 32.59
CA ASP A 37 19.07 10.26 33.48
C ASP A 37 19.35 11.74 33.14
N GLU A 38 19.62 12.54 34.16
CA GLU A 38 19.49 13.99 34.21
C GLU A 38 20.75 14.78 33.81
N THR A 39 20.50 16.06 33.47
CA THR A 39 21.40 17.24 33.39
C THR A 39 22.34 17.29 32.17
N ARG A 40 22.56 18.42 31.48
CA ARG A 40 22.73 19.82 31.92
C ARG A 40 22.60 20.71 30.67
N GLY A 41 22.02 21.90 30.83
CA GLY A 41 21.69 22.80 29.71
C GLY A 41 22.87 23.43 28.99
N THR A 42 22.62 23.81 27.73
CA THR A 42 23.07 25.04 27.08
C THR A 42 22.18 25.27 25.86
N GLU A 43 21.63 26.48 25.76
CA GLU A 43 20.97 27.01 24.58
C GLU A 43 21.91 26.98 23.37
N ASN A 44 21.49 26.40 22.23
CA ASN A 44 21.62 27.09 20.94
C ASN A 44 20.89 26.37 19.80
N THR A 45 20.31 27.21 18.94
CA THR A 45 19.95 27.00 17.53
C THR A 45 19.02 25.84 17.14
N PHE A 46 17.78 26.23 16.83
CA PHE A 46 16.81 25.50 16.02
C PHE A 46 17.38 25.20 14.62
N GLU A 47 18.12 24.10 14.48
CA GLU A 47 18.30 23.49 13.16
C GLU A 47 17.04 22.71 12.81
N LYS A 48 16.20 23.28 11.94
CA LYS A 48 15.17 22.54 11.21
C LYS A 48 15.88 21.56 10.26
N GLY A 49 16.41 20.47 10.80
CA GLY A 49 16.81 19.32 10.01
C GLY A 49 15.55 18.75 9.37
N THR A 50 15.44 18.84 8.05
CA THR A 50 14.43 18.09 7.30
C THR A 50 14.80 16.62 7.42
N THR A 51 14.21 15.91 8.37
CA THR A 51 14.28 14.45 8.40
C THR A 51 13.60 13.95 7.13
N GLU A 52 14.41 13.42 6.20
CA GLU A 52 13.88 12.81 4.98
C GLU A 52 13.02 11.60 5.34
N PHE A 53 11.86 11.47 4.70
CA PHE A 53 10.96 10.35 4.96
C PHE A 53 11.60 9.03 4.49
N CYS A 54 11.67 8.04 5.37
CA CYS A 54 12.15 6.69 5.06
C CYS A 54 11.19 5.62 5.58
N PHE A 55 11.06 4.51 4.85
CA PHE A 55 10.38 3.31 5.34
C PHE A 55 11.26 2.55 6.35
N SER A 56 10.64 1.71 7.17
CA SER A 56 11.38 0.76 8.01
C SER A 56 12.09 -0.29 7.14
N SER A 57 13.30 -0.66 7.52
CA SER A 57 14.17 -1.57 6.74
C SER A 57 14.06 -3.05 7.13
N HIS A 58 13.30 -3.37 8.18
CA HIS A 58 13.33 -4.68 8.82
C HIS A 58 12.29 -5.70 8.31
N LEU A 59 11.37 -5.29 7.43
CA LEU A 59 10.31 -6.16 6.90
C LEU A 59 10.41 -6.32 5.39
N SER A 60 10.73 -7.54 4.92
CA SER A 60 10.82 -7.86 3.50
C SER A 60 9.50 -8.40 2.93
N LEU A 61 9.34 -8.35 1.60
CA LEU A 61 8.18 -8.95 0.92
C LEU A 61 8.06 -10.46 1.20
N GLU A 62 9.18 -11.17 1.27
CA GLU A 62 9.18 -12.60 1.62
C GLU A 62 8.72 -12.84 3.07
N ALA A 63 9.15 -11.99 4.01
CA ALA A 63 8.70 -12.10 5.39
C ALA A 63 7.18 -11.87 5.50
N ILE A 64 6.62 -10.94 4.72
CA ILE A 64 5.17 -10.71 4.67
C ILE A 64 4.46 -11.92 4.05
N ARG A 65 4.94 -12.42 2.90
CA ARG A 65 4.39 -13.60 2.21
C ARG A 65 4.32 -14.80 3.16
N GLN A 66 5.41 -15.07 3.88
CA GLN A 66 5.49 -16.18 4.83
C GLN A 66 4.49 -16.04 5.98
N ARG A 67 4.42 -14.86 6.61
CA ARG A 67 3.45 -14.59 7.69
C ARG A 67 2.01 -14.77 7.25
N GLN A 68 1.67 -14.34 6.04
CA GLN A 68 0.32 -14.53 5.47
C GLN A 68 0.01 -15.99 5.16
N ALA A 69 0.95 -16.70 4.56
CA ALA A 69 0.79 -18.13 4.26
C ALA A 69 0.58 -18.93 5.54
N ASP A 70 1.34 -18.63 6.60
CA ASP A 70 1.16 -19.23 7.92
C ASP A 70 -0.21 -18.91 8.53
N PHE A 71 -0.62 -17.64 8.48
CA PHE A 71 -1.92 -17.20 8.97
C PHE A 71 -3.09 -17.91 8.27
N SER A 72 -3.00 -18.06 6.94
CA SER A 72 -4.02 -18.72 6.11
C SER A 72 -4.06 -20.23 6.36
N ARG A 73 -2.89 -20.89 6.45
CA ARG A 73 -2.79 -22.33 6.73
C ARG A 73 -3.37 -22.70 8.09
N GLN A 74 -3.06 -21.92 9.13
CA GLN A 74 -3.60 -22.13 10.49
C GLN A 74 -5.13 -22.09 10.53
N ARG A 75 -5.77 -21.38 9.59
CA ARG A 75 -7.23 -21.24 9.51
C ARG A 75 -7.85 -22.12 8.44
N ASN A 76 -7.04 -22.91 7.72
CA ASN A 76 -7.47 -23.67 6.55
C ASN A 76 -8.18 -22.79 5.50
N TRP A 77 -7.69 -21.57 5.29
CA TRP A 77 -8.27 -20.59 4.37
C TRP A 77 -7.72 -20.67 2.95
N ASP A 78 -6.68 -21.48 2.72
CA ASP A 78 -6.07 -21.66 1.40
C ASP A 78 -7.10 -22.11 0.34
N GLN A 79 -8.15 -22.84 0.74
CA GLN A 79 -9.25 -23.26 -0.13
C GLN A 79 -10.06 -22.09 -0.73
N TYR A 80 -10.12 -20.94 -0.05
CA TYR A 80 -10.85 -19.75 -0.51
C TYR A 80 -9.97 -18.80 -1.34
N HIS A 81 -8.65 -18.96 -1.23
CA HIS A 81 -7.65 -18.13 -1.90
C HIS A 81 -7.32 -18.60 -3.31
N SER A 82 -8.33 -18.73 -4.18
CA SER A 82 -8.08 -18.82 -5.63
C SER A 82 -7.55 -17.46 -6.14
N PRO A 83 -6.68 -17.43 -7.18
CA PRO A 83 -6.15 -16.16 -7.71
C PRO A 83 -7.23 -15.12 -8.04
N ARG A 84 -8.36 -15.57 -8.62
CA ARG A 84 -9.50 -14.69 -8.90
C ARG A 84 -10.10 -14.07 -7.64
N ASN A 85 -10.29 -14.85 -6.58
CA ASN A 85 -10.89 -14.35 -5.35
C ASN A 85 -9.96 -13.35 -4.66
N VAL A 86 -8.66 -13.65 -4.61
CA VAL A 86 -7.64 -12.75 -4.05
C VAL A 86 -7.58 -11.44 -4.84
N LEU A 87 -7.63 -11.50 -6.18
CA LEU A 87 -7.70 -10.31 -7.02
C LEU A 87 -8.95 -9.46 -6.72
N LEU A 88 -10.13 -10.09 -6.59
CA LEU A 88 -11.36 -9.36 -6.29
C LEU A 88 -11.36 -8.73 -4.89
N ALA A 89 -10.77 -9.41 -3.90
CA ALA A 89 -10.56 -8.83 -2.58
C ALA A 89 -9.66 -7.60 -2.65
N MET A 90 -8.51 -7.70 -3.35
CA MET A 90 -7.59 -6.57 -3.55
C MET A 90 -8.28 -5.36 -4.20
N VAL A 91 -9.18 -5.57 -5.17
CA VAL A 91 -9.94 -4.48 -5.80
C VAL A 91 -10.88 -3.80 -4.79
N GLY A 92 -11.43 -4.54 -3.84
CA GLY A 92 -12.20 -3.99 -2.72
C GLY A 92 -11.36 -3.01 -1.90
N GLU A 93 -10.18 -3.44 -1.46
CA GLU A 93 -9.28 -2.61 -0.64
C GLU A 93 -8.77 -1.36 -1.40
N VAL A 94 -8.56 -1.47 -2.72
CA VAL A 94 -8.27 -0.28 -3.55
C VAL A 94 -9.43 0.71 -3.53
N GLY A 95 -10.67 0.22 -3.44
CA GLY A 95 -11.86 1.03 -3.23
C GLY A 95 -11.84 1.74 -1.87
N GLU A 96 -11.48 1.04 -0.79
CA GLU A 96 -11.39 1.62 0.55
C GLU A 96 -10.29 2.71 0.63
N VAL A 97 -9.15 2.48 -0.03
CA VAL A 97 -8.13 3.53 -0.24
C VAL A 97 -8.74 4.74 -0.98
N ALA A 98 -9.53 4.53 -2.03
CA ALA A 98 -10.16 5.63 -2.76
C ALA A 98 -11.18 6.40 -1.90
N GLU A 99 -11.91 5.72 -1.02
CA GLU A 99 -12.86 6.34 -0.08
C GLU A 99 -12.17 7.32 0.89
N CYS A 100 -10.91 7.07 1.26
CA CYS A 100 -10.12 8.00 2.07
C CYS A 100 -9.90 9.36 1.38
N PHE A 101 -9.89 9.39 0.04
CA PHE A 101 -9.61 10.60 -0.74
C PHE A 101 -10.85 11.21 -1.42
N GLN A 102 -11.95 10.48 -1.56
CA GLN A 102 -13.07 10.85 -2.46
C GLN A 102 -13.67 12.24 -2.20
N TRP A 103 -13.60 12.74 -0.95
CA TRP A 103 -14.11 14.07 -0.54
C TRP A 103 -13.00 15.06 -0.17
N LYS A 104 -11.74 14.68 -0.33
CA LYS A 104 -10.59 15.55 -0.13
C LYS A 104 -10.35 16.27 -1.46
N GLY A 105 -10.22 17.59 -1.42
CA GLY A 105 -9.83 18.39 -2.60
C GLY A 105 -8.39 18.08 -3.02
N GLU A 106 -7.62 19.09 -3.41
CA GLU A 106 -6.19 18.89 -3.65
C GLU A 106 -5.46 18.49 -2.36
N VAL A 107 -4.92 17.27 -2.32
CA VAL A 107 -4.17 16.75 -1.18
C VAL A 107 -2.67 16.99 -1.39
N LYS A 108 -2.06 17.77 -0.51
CA LYS A 108 -0.62 18.06 -0.54
C LYS A 108 0.20 16.88 -0.01
N LYS A 109 1.46 16.81 -0.44
CA LYS A 109 2.46 15.87 0.10
C LYS A 109 2.48 15.95 1.64
N GLY A 110 2.50 14.79 2.29
CA GLY A 110 2.54 14.69 3.74
C GLY A 110 1.19 14.85 4.44
N LEU A 111 0.07 14.90 3.69
CA LEU A 111 -1.31 14.88 4.21
C LEU A 111 -1.58 16.01 5.22
N LEU A 112 -1.07 17.22 4.94
CA LEU A 112 -1.25 18.37 5.82
C LEU A 112 -2.74 18.63 6.06
N GLY A 113 -3.14 18.72 7.33
CA GLY A 113 -4.53 18.91 7.74
C GLY A 113 -5.36 17.63 7.91
N TRP A 114 -4.77 16.45 7.69
CA TRP A 114 -5.39 15.17 8.05
C TRP A 114 -5.19 14.87 9.53
N THR A 115 -6.20 14.28 10.17
CA THR A 115 -6.08 13.83 11.56
C THR A 115 -5.18 12.59 11.64
N GLU A 116 -4.73 12.26 12.85
CA GLU A 116 -3.91 11.06 13.05
C GLU A 116 -4.72 9.79 12.73
N GLU A 117 -5.99 9.76 13.09
CA GLU A 117 -6.90 8.65 12.79
C GLU A 117 -7.08 8.45 11.28
N GLU A 118 -7.19 9.53 10.50
CA GLU A 118 -7.26 9.45 9.04
C GLU A 118 -5.97 8.90 8.43
N ARG A 119 -4.82 9.26 9.01
CA ARG A 119 -3.51 8.75 8.56
C ARG A 119 -3.32 7.27 8.88
N ILE A 120 -3.72 6.86 10.09
CA ILE A 120 -3.70 5.47 10.52
C ILE A 120 -4.60 4.65 9.61
N HIS A 121 -5.85 5.08 9.41
CA HIS A 121 -6.81 4.39 8.56
C HIS A 121 -6.31 4.25 7.12
N LEU A 122 -5.79 5.34 6.51
CA LEU A 122 -5.16 5.24 5.19
C LEU A 122 -3.98 4.24 5.18
N GLY A 123 -3.19 4.19 6.26
CA GLY A 123 -2.11 3.23 6.41
C GLY A 123 -2.61 1.77 6.47
N GLU A 124 -3.74 1.52 7.11
CA GLU A 124 -4.41 0.22 7.16
C GLU A 124 -4.87 -0.20 5.75
N GLU A 125 -5.60 0.67 5.04
CA GLU A 125 -6.12 0.35 3.70
C GLU A 125 -5.00 0.13 2.67
N LEU A 126 -3.93 0.95 2.73
CA LEU A 126 -2.73 0.73 1.91
C LEU A 126 -2.04 -0.60 2.23
N SER A 127 -2.05 -1.00 3.50
CA SER A 127 -1.48 -2.28 3.93
C SER A 127 -2.30 -3.45 3.43
N ASP A 128 -3.63 -3.35 3.42
CA ASP A 128 -4.51 -4.41 2.94
C ASP A 128 -4.35 -4.63 1.42
N VAL A 129 -4.23 -3.55 0.63
CA VAL A 129 -3.87 -3.66 -0.79
C VAL A 129 -2.54 -4.39 -0.98
N LEU A 130 -1.50 -4.02 -0.21
CA LEU A 130 -0.18 -4.66 -0.30
C LEU A 130 -0.26 -6.15 0.09
N VAL A 131 -1.01 -6.46 1.14
CA VAL A 131 -1.18 -7.81 1.66
C VAL A 131 -1.80 -8.71 0.59
N TYR A 132 -2.90 -8.29 -0.03
CA TYR A 132 -3.52 -9.07 -1.10
C TYR A 132 -2.68 -9.13 -2.37
N LEU A 133 -1.93 -8.09 -2.71
CA LEU A 133 -1.01 -8.12 -3.86
C LEU A 133 0.08 -9.19 -3.68
N ILE A 134 0.70 -9.25 -2.50
CA ILE A 134 1.70 -10.27 -2.17
C ILE A 134 1.05 -11.66 -2.19
N ARG A 135 -0.15 -11.80 -1.61
CA ARG A 135 -0.87 -13.07 -1.63
C ARG A 135 -1.21 -13.51 -3.05
N LEU A 136 -1.59 -12.57 -3.93
CA LEU A 136 -1.89 -12.87 -5.32
C LEU A 136 -0.64 -13.37 -6.04
N ALA A 137 0.51 -12.72 -5.83
CA ALA A 137 1.78 -13.16 -6.37
C ALA A 137 2.16 -14.58 -5.89
N ASP A 138 2.00 -14.87 -4.59
CA ASP A 138 2.21 -16.19 -3.99
C ASP A 138 1.31 -17.26 -4.64
N ARG A 139 0.01 -16.98 -4.83
CA ARG A 139 -0.93 -17.90 -5.47
C ARG A 139 -0.70 -18.09 -6.97
N CYS A 140 -0.04 -17.14 -7.62
CA CYS A 140 0.35 -17.19 -9.03
C CYS A 140 1.80 -17.66 -9.23
N GLU A 141 2.54 -17.98 -8.17
CA GLU A 141 3.95 -18.38 -8.20
C GLU A 141 4.86 -17.35 -8.90
N ILE A 142 4.60 -16.07 -8.63
CA ILE A 142 5.38 -14.95 -9.19
C ILE A 142 6.35 -14.43 -8.13
N ASP A 143 7.65 -14.43 -8.44
CA ASP A 143 8.66 -13.68 -7.69
C ASP A 143 8.43 -12.18 -7.86
N LEU A 144 7.64 -11.62 -6.94
CA LEU A 144 7.24 -10.21 -6.95
C LEU A 144 8.43 -9.26 -6.81
N PRO A 145 9.39 -9.45 -5.88
CA PRO A 145 10.62 -8.66 -5.84
C PRO A 145 11.36 -8.60 -7.18
N ALA A 146 11.61 -9.75 -7.81
CA ALA A 146 12.30 -9.78 -9.11
C ALA A 146 11.48 -9.12 -10.22
N ALA A 147 10.14 -9.30 -10.22
CA ALA A 147 9.25 -8.66 -11.17
C ALA A 147 9.26 -7.13 -11.05
N VAL A 148 9.30 -6.59 -9.82
CA VAL A 148 9.39 -5.14 -9.55
C VAL A 148 10.72 -4.58 -10.08
N LEU A 149 11.85 -5.23 -9.77
CA LEU A 149 13.18 -4.78 -10.24
C LEU A 149 13.24 -4.73 -11.78
N ARG A 150 12.78 -5.80 -12.43
CA ARG A 150 12.68 -5.86 -13.90
C ARG A 150 11.79 -4.74 -14.44
N LYS A 151 10.66 -4.47 -13.79
CA LYS A 151 9.71 -3.44 -14.22
C LYS A 151 10.29 -2.02 -14.08
N ILE A 152 11.04 -1.75 -13.03
CA ILE A 152 11.74 -0.47 -12.83
C ILE A 152 12.77 -0.25 -13.93
N GLU A 153 13.59 -1.25 -14.24
CA GLU A 153 14.59 -1.17 -15.33
C GLU A 153 13.93 -0.88 -16.68
N LEU A 154 12.86 -1.61 -17.01
CA LEU A 154 12.10 -1.38 -18.23
C LEU A 154 11.46 0.01 -18.29
N ASN A 155 10.96 0.52 -17.16
CA ASN A 155 10.40 1.86 -17.10
C ASN A 155 11.48 2.94 -17.29
N GLY A 156 12.70 2.72 -16.77
CA GLY A 156 13.84 3.63 -16.99
C GLY A 156 14.25 3.70 -18.47
N LYS A 157 14.22 2.56 -19.18
CA LYS A 157 14.43 2.52 -20.64
C LYS A 157 13.30 3.22 -21.41
N LYS A 158 12.06 3.05 -20.96
CA LYS A 158 10.87 3.64 -21.58
C LYS A 158 10.78 5.17 -21.38
N TYR A 159 11.29 5.68 -20.27
CA TYR A 159 11.24 7.10 -19.90
C TYR A 159 12.64 7.59 -19.50
N PRO A 160 13.56 7.80 -20.46
CA PRO A 160 14.91 8.25 -20.16
C PRO A 160 14.89 9.68 -19.62
N ALA A 161 15.63 9.93 -18.53
CA ALA A 161 15.63 11.21 -17.81
C ALA A 161 15.92 12.41 -18.72
N SER A 162 16.82 12.26 -19.70
CA SER A 162 17.15 13.29 -20.68
C SER A 162 15.96 13.75 -21.54
N LYS A 163 14.96 12.90 -21.75
CA LYS A 163 13.79 13.21 -22.60
C LYS A 163 12.58 13.67 -21.78
N VAL A 164 12.45 13.20 -20.55
CA VAL A 164 11.22 13.35 -19.74
C VAL A 164 11.34 14.29 -18.54
N TYR A 165 12.52 14.89 -18.31
CA TYR A 165 12.71 15.82 -17.20
C TYR A 165 11.67 16.96 -17.22
N GLY A 166 10.87 17.07 -16.15
CA GLY A 166 9.81 18.07 -16.00
C GLY A 166 8.58 17.87 -16.89
N LYS A 167 8.45 16.73 -17.58
CA LYS A 167 7.34 16.45 -18.52
C LYS A 167 6.58 15.19 -18.11
N ASN A 168 5.26 15.19 -18.27
CA ASN A 168 4.38 14.05 -17.98
C ASN A 168 3.71 13.46 -19.24
N ASN A 169 4.18 13.85 -20.43
CA ASN A 169 3.60 13.41 -21.71
C ASN A 169 3.77 11.90 -21.90
N LYS A 170 2.93 11.30 -22.76
CA LYS A 170 3.00 9.87 -23.07
C LYS A 170 4.28 9.58 -23.85
N TYR A 171 4.80 8.35 -23.71
CA TYR A 171 6.08 7.97 -24.33
C TYR A 171 6.10 8.11 -25.87
N THR A 172 4.93 7.94 -26.51
CA THR A 172 4.70 8.15 -27.94
C THR A 172 5.09 9.55 -28.41
N ASP A 173 5.07 10.52 -27.50
CA ASP A 173 5.35 11.92 -27.80
C ASP A 173 6.87 12.21 -27.79
N TYR A 174 7.71 11.26 -27.35
CA TYR A 174 9.17 11.42 -27.31
C TYR A 174 9.91 10.67 -28.43
N GLU A 175 9.27 9.68 -29.08
CA GLU A 175 9.84 8.95 -30.23
C GLU A 175 9.81 9.80 -31.51
N THR A 176 8.85 10.73 -31.64
CA THR A 176 8.71 11.62 -32.80
C THR A 176 9.75 12.75 -32.87
N LEU A 177 10.59 12.92 -31.84
CA LEU A 177 11.61 13.96 -31.77
C LEU A 177 12.98 13.53 -32.35
N GLU A 178 13.16 12.25 -32.70
CA GLU A 178 14.42 11.73 -33.27
C GLU A 178 14.41 11.63 -34.81
N HIS A 179 13.34 12.11 -35.47
CA HIS A 179 13.19 12.07 -36.94
C HIS A 179 13.01 13.46 -37.59
N LYS A 180 13.48 14.52 -36.93
CA LYS A 180 13.62 15.86 -37.51
C LYS A 180 15.05 16.36 -37.32
#